data_AF-A0A090T305-F1
#
_entry.id   AF-A0A090T305-F1
#
_cell.length_a   1.000
_cell.length_b   1.000
_cell.length_c   1.000
_cell.angle_alpha   90.00
_cell.angle_beta   90.00
_cell.angle_gamma   90.00
#
_symmetry.space_group_name_H-M   'P 1'
#
loop_
_entity.id
_entity.type
_entity.pdbx_description
1 polymer ?
#
loop_
_entity_poly.entity_id
_entity_poly.type
_entity_poly.pdbx_seq_one_letter_code
_entity_poly.pdbx_strand_id
1 'polypeptide(L)' 'MLFDTLEQAIVATLTHAQQRLEISNEQDVTAIGQFVICQMQGMRVLGKAKRYTEIDVATRVLCDYLRGLSAKTAS' A
#
# COMPACT_ATOMS: atom_id res chain seq x y z
N MET A 1 -14.90 -1.09 -11.10
CA MET A 1 -15.42 -1.60 -9.81
C MET A 1 -14.71 -0.87 -8.67
N LEU A 2 -15.22 -0.94 -7.43
CA LEU A 2 -14.66 -0.18 -6.28
C LEU A 2 -13.14 -0.37 -6.11
N PHE A 3 -12.64 -1.60 -6.21
CA PHE A 3 -11.22 -1.89 -6.03
C PHE A 3 -10.35 -1.30 -7.16
N ASP A 4 -10.84 -1.27 -8.40
CA ASP A 4 -10.12 -0.62 -9.52
C ASP A 4 -9.99 0.89 -9.29
N THR A 5 -11.05 1.54 -8.79
CA THR A 5 -11.03 2.97 -8.46
C THR A 5 -10.08 3.26 -7.29
N LEU A 6 -10.04 2.38 -6.29
CA LEU A 6 -9.08 2.49 -5.19
C LEU A 6 -7.65 2.28 -5.67
N GLU A 7 -7.40 1.31 -6.54
CA GLU A 7 -6.08 1.07 -7.13
C GLU A 7 -5.58 2.33 -7.84
N GLN A 8 -6.41 2.91 -8.71
CA GLN A 8 -6.09 4.14 -9.44
C GLN A 8 -5.78 5.30 -8.48
N ALA A 9 -6.57 5.46 -7.42
CA ALA A 9 -6.34 6.50 -6.42
C ALA A 9 -5.02 6.29 -5.64
N ILE A 10 -4.68 5.05 -5.30
CA ILE A 10 -3.43 4.71 -4.64
C ILE A 10 -2.25 4.98 -5.58
N VAL A 11 -2.30 4.50 -6.82
CA VAL A 11 -1.24 4.71 -7.82
C VAL A 11 -1.04 6.20 -8.09
N ALA A 12 -2.11 6.97 -8.25
CA ALA A 12 -2.03 8.42 -8.42
C ALA A 12 -1.37 9.11 -7.21
N THR A 13 -1.73 8.70 -6.00
CA THR A 13 -1.13 9.21 -4.75
C THR A 13 0.36 8.92 -4.68
N LEU A 14 0.77 7.69 -4.98
CA LEU A 14 2.17 7.28 -4.98
C LEU A 14 2.98 7.98 -6.08
N THR A 15 2.36 8.18 -7.25
CA THR A 15 2.95 8.95 -8.36
C THR A 15 3.21 10.39 -7.93
N HIS A 16 2.26 11.03 -7.27
CA HIS A 16 2.45 12.39 -6.75
C HIS A 16 3.52 12.46 -5.65
N ALA A 17 3.59 11.46 -4.77
CA ALA A 17 4.64 11.37 -3.76
C ALA A 17 6.03 11.23 -4.41
N GLN A 18 6.18 10.43 -5.48
CA GLN A 18 7.43 10.34 -6.26
C GLN A 18 7.80 11.67 -6.90
N GLN A 19 6.85 12.33 -7.56
CA GLN A 19 7.07 13.64 -8.20
C GLN A 19 7.54 14.70 -7.20
N ARG A 20 7.12 14.58 -5.94
CA ARG A 20 7.51 15.46 -4.83
C ARG A 20 8.76 14.99 -4.07
N LEU A 21 9.40 13.91 -4.53
CA LEU A 21 10.57 13.29 -3.91
C LEU A 21 10.33 12.80 -2.46
N GLU A 22 9.07 12.51 -2.10
CA GLU A 22 8.70 11.99 -0.79
C GLU A 22 8.99 10.47 -0.69
N ILE A 23 9.00 9.77 -1.83
CA ILE A 23 9.39 8.37 -1.99
C ILE A 23 10.34 8.23 -3.19
N SER A 24 11.18 7.18 -3.21
CA SER A 24 12.19 6.97 -4.27
C SER A 24 11.57 6.79 -5.66
N ASN A 25 12.21 7.37 -6.68
CA ASN A 25 11.86 7.19 -8.10
C ASN A 25 12.18 5.78 -8.64
N GLU A 26 12.94 4.98 -7.89
CA GLU A 26 13.23 3.58 -8.26
C GLU A 26 12.05 2.64 -7.99
N GLN A 27 11.04 3.11 -7.25
CA GLN A 27 9.87 2.31 -6.90
C GLN A 27 8.88 2.22 -8.07
N ASP A 28 8.36 1.02 -8.34
CA ASP A 28 7.25 0.83 -9.27
C ASP A 28 5.92 1.10 -8.54
N VAL A 29 5.40 2.31 -8.69
CA VAL A 29 4.15 2.75 -8.03
C VAL A 29 2.93 1.96 -8.48
N THR A 30 2.94 1.41 -9.69
CA THR A 30 1.82 0.59 -10.19
C THR A 30 1.82 -0.75 -9.48
N ALA A 31 2.98 -1.41 -9.40
CA ALA A 31 3.12 -2.67 -8.69
C ALA A 31 2.78 -2.52 -7.19
N ILE A 32 3.18 -1.40 -6.57
CA ILE A 32 2.83 -1.11 -5.18
C ILE A 32 1.31 -0.90 -5.00
N GLY A 33 0.65 -0.17 -5.91
CA GLY A 33 -0.80 -0.01 -5.88
C GLY A 33 -1.55 -1.34 -5.95
N GLN A 34 -1.14 -2.21 -6.88
CA GLN A 34 -1.68 -3.57 -7.02
C GLN A 34 -1.45 -4.42 -5.77
N PHE A 35 -0.26 -4.31 -5.16
CA PHE A 35 0.07 -5.00 -3.92
C PHE A 35 -0.85 -4.57 -2.77
N VAL A 36 -1.07 -3.26 -2.58
CA VAL A 36 -1.97 -2.73 -1.52
C VAL A 36 -3.38 -3.29 -1.70
N ILE A 37 -3.90 -3.28 -2.94
CA ILE A 37 -5.23 -3.80 -3.25
C ILE A 37 -5.32 -5.31 -3.02
N CYS A 38 -4.28 -6.07 -3.37
CA CYS A 38 -4.20 -7.50 -3.07
C CYS A 38 -4.27 -7.76 -1.55
N GLN A 39 -3.53 -7.00 -0.75
CA GLN A 39 -3.56 -7.12 0.71
C GLN A 39 -4.95 -6.76 1.28
N MET A 40 -5.57 -5.67 0.84
CA MET A 40 -6.91 -5.27 1.29
C MET A 40 -7.97 -6.34 0.97
N GLN A 41 -7.88 -6.96 -0.21
CA GLN A 41 -8.77 -8.06 -0.59
C GLN A 41 -8.52 -9.32 0.27
N GLY A 42 -7.25 -9.66 0.54
CA GLY A 42 -6.89 -10.74 1.45
C GLY A 42 -7.45 -10.53 2.87
N MET A 43 -7.29 -9.32 3.43
CA MET A 43 -7.85 -8.95 4.73
C MET A 43 -9.38 -9.07 4.76
N ARG A 44 -10.08 -8.72 3.68
CA ARG A 44 -11.53 -8.93 3.57
C ARG A 44 -11.91 -10.41 3.65
N VAL A 45 -11.12 -11.31 3.07
CA VAL A 45 -11.34 -12.76 3.17
C VAL A 45 -11.09 -13.25 4.60
N LEU A 46 -10.02 -12.79 5.25
CA LEU A 46 -9.72 -13.09 6.66
C LEU A 46 -10.85 -12.63 7.59
N GLY A 47 -11.48 -11.49 7.30
CA GLY A 47 -12.62 -10.97 8.07
C GLY A 47 -13.81 -11.92 8.07
N LYS A 48 -14.08 -12.60 6.95
CA LYS A 48 -15.13 -13.63 6.87
C LYS A 48 -14.80 -14.85 7.73
N ALA A 49 -13.51 -15.16 7.89
CA ALA A 49 -13.02 -16.24 8.74
C ALA A 49 -12.81 -15.82 10.21
N LYS A 50 -13.18 -14.59 10.60
CA LYS A 50 -12.99 -14.03 11.96
C LYS A 50 -11.52 -14.03 12.44
N ARG A 51 -10.57 -13.99 11.51
CA ARG A 51 -9.12 -13.98 11.76
C ARG A 51 -8.62 -12.55 12.01
N TYR A 52 -9.11 -11.92 13.07
CA TYR A 52 -8.87 -10.50 13.33
C TYR A 52 -7.42 -10.18 13.70
N THR A 53 -6.76 -11.05 14.47
CA THR A 53 -5.35 -10.90 14.82
C THR A 53 -4.47 -10.84 13.57
N GLU A 54 -4.76 -11.66 12.56
CA GLU A 54 -4.02 -11.68 11.30
C GLU A 54 -4.30 -10.43 10.45
N ILE A 55 -5.51 -9.88 10.51
CA ILE A 55 -5.82 -8.59 9.87
C ILE A 55 -5.01 -7.48 10.52
N ASP A 56 -4.93 -7.44 11.85
CA ASP A 56 -4.13 -6.43 12.57
C ASP A 56 -2.65 -6.53 12.21
N VAL A 57 -2.11 -7.75 12.16
CA VAL A 57 -0.72 -8.00 11.76
C VAL A 57 -0.48 -7.57 10.31
N ALA A 58 -1.35 -7.98 9.37
CA ALA A 58 -1.22 -7.64 7.97
C ALA A 58 -1.33 -6.12 7.74
N THR A 59 -2.23 -5.45 8.46
CA THR A 59 -2.40 -3.98 8.41
C THR A 59 -1.15 -3.28 8.90
N ARG A 60 -0.60 -3.68 10.06
CA ARG A 60 0.63 -3.10 10.60
C ARG A 60 1.80 -3.26 9.63
N VAL A 61 2.01 -4.48 9.13
CA VAL A 61 3.11 -4.79 8.20
C VAL A 61 2.97 -4.01 6.89
N LEU A 62 1.74 -3.88 6.35
CA LEU A 62 1.48 -3.09 5.16
C LEU A 62 1.81 -1.61 5.39
N CYS A 63 1.40 -1.03 6.53
CA CYS A 63 1.75 0.34 6.88
C CYS A 63 3.26 0.53 7.05
N ASP A 64 3.96 -0.40 7.69
CA ASP A 64 5.41 -0.34 7.88
C ASP A 64 6.15 -0.44 6.55
N TYR A 65 5.71 -1.31 5.65
CA TYR A 65 6.20 -1.38 4.28
C TYR A 65 6.04 -0.04 3.55
N LEU A 66 4.84 0.56 3.58
CA LEU A 66 4.57 1.85 2.94
C LEU A 66 5.40 3.01 3.53
N ARG A 67 5.60 3.02 4.86
CA ARG A 67 6.51 3.99 5.51
C ARG A 67 7.96 3.81 5.06
N GLY A 68 8.39 2.56 4.83
CA GLY A 68 9.71 2.22 4.33
C GLY A 68 10.00 2.72 2.91
N LEU A 69 8.96 3.06 2.13
CA LEU A 69 9.12 3.68 0.81
C LEU A 69 9.59 5.14 0.89
N SER A 70 9.43 5.79 2.05
CA SER A 70 9.86 7.16 2.25
C SER A 70 11.34 7.28 1.93
N ALA A 71 11.65 8.21 1.03
CA ALA A 71 13.03 8.56 0.72
C ALA A 71 13.60 9.22 1.98
N LYS A 72 14.15 8.42 2.90
CA LYS A 72 14.90 8.95 4.05
C LYS A 72 15.89 9.96 3.48
N THR A 73 15.74 11.22 3.89
CA THR A 73 16.83 12.18 3.80
C THR A 73 17.96 11.55 4.60
N ALA A 74 18.96 11.02 3.91
CA ALA A 74 20.26 10.80 4.51
C ALA A 74 20.73 12.20 4.95
N SER A 75 20.54 12.48 6.23
CA SER A 75 21.11 13.63 6.93
C SER A 75 21.97 13.11 8.07
#